data_AF-A0A5N8XBQ7-F1
#
_entry.id   AF-A0A5N8XBQ7-F1
#
_cell.length_a   1.000
_cell.length_b   1.000
_cell.length_c   1.000
_cell.angle_alpha   90.00
_cell.angle_beta   90.00
_cell.angle_gamma   90.00
#
_symmetry.space_group_name_H-M   'P 1'
#
loop_
_entity.id
_entity.type
_entity.pdbx_description
1 polymer ?
#
loop_
_entity_poly.entity_id
_entity_poly.type
_entity_poly.pdbx_seq_one_letter_code
_entity_poly.pdbx_strand_id
1 'polypeptide(L)'
;MTRRRTRFLPRRRRPSRPHRRLTALLLAIVLLPLVPATAQADDPPVPPPSAPAARSAVAAMQPGWNLGNTYDAIPDETSWGNPPVTRALLKKVRSQGFKSIRLPVTWGVHQGAAPDYTIDPAWMAKVRQVADMALDEGLYVLLNMHHDSWMWVNNLSTDHDAVLARYRATWTQIAAEFRDEPSRLVLESINEPTFSGTSGDDENYRMLAELNRAFHTIVRNSGGGNTSRLLVLPTLYTNADQGRLDALAAELTSLRDPMIATTIHFYGWWPFSVNIAGYTRFDTTSEQDLTNTFDRAYNTFVSRGIPVIIGEYALLAYDHNRPGIIERGEQLKYFEFLGEYARRRKLTTMLWDAGQFLNRNTLQWRDPELFAQIKSSWTTRSGTASSDMVFLTKSAAITSQTLTLNTNGTDFQGLRHGSRNLVRGRDYAVSGSQLTLTAATLGDLAGERTYGVNATLEARFSRGVPWRIDVITYDTPVLSNASGSTTGLSIPTEFRGDRLATMEARYDDGSNAGPASWTPYQQWDTAFSAYTSDSIKLTSEFFASLKDDSRVTLTFHFWSGASTTYYVTKSGSSVTGTTA
;
A
#
# COMPACT_ATOMS: atom_id res chain seq x y z
N MET A 1 5.11 11.85 76.06
CA MET A 1 3.68 11.89 76.46
C MET A 1 3.07 13.22 76.05
N THR A 2 1.82 13.18 75.61
CA THR A 2 0.96 14.31 75.18
C THR A 2 0.84 15.44 76.21
N ARG A 3 0.82 16.71 75.75
CA ARG A 3 0.14 17.81 76.44
C ARG A 3 -0.13 19.03 75.54
N ARG A 4 -1.39 19.49 75.56
CA ARG A 4 -1.86 20.89 75.68
C ARG A 4 -1.35 22.01 74.72
N ARG A 5 -2.35 22.75 74.23
CA ARG A 5 -2.51 24.24 74.30
C ARG A 5 -1.91 25.18 73.21
N THR A 6 -2.86 25.81 72.49
CA THR A 6 -3.09 27.27 72.32
C THR A 6 -2.24 28.18 71.40
N ARG A 7 -3.03 28.98 70.65
CA ARG A 7 -3.02 30.46 70.49
C ARG A 7 -2.44 31.11 69.23
N PHE A 8 -3.17 32.17 68.84
CA PHE A 8 -3.02 33.12 67.73
C PHE A 8 -1.87 34.14 67.90
N LEU A 9 -1.37 34.66 66.75
CA LEU A 9 -0.88 36.05 66.48
C LEU A 9 0.42 36.56 67.16
N PRO A 10 1.06 37.69 66.74
CA PRO A 10 0.85 38.58 65.56
C PRO A 10 2.13 38.98 64.74
N ARG A 11 1.94 39.86 63.73
CA ARG A 11 2.94 40.59 62.90
C ARG A 11 4.03 41.38 63.68
N ARG A 12 5.21 41.59 63.06
CA ARG A 12 5.91 42.91 62.98
C ARG A 12 6.87 43.05 61.76
N ARG A 13 7.55 44.21 61.60
CA ARG A 13 7.99 44.81 60.32
C ARG A 13 9.52 44.95 60.12
N ARG A 14 9.90 45.10 58.83
CA ARG A 14 11.07 45.80 58.19
C ARG A 14 11.95 46.74 59.05
N PRO A 15 13.21 46.93 58.60
CA PRO A 15 13.66 48.19 57.95
C PRO A 15 14.29 47.92 56.54
N SER A 16 14.68 48.85 55.65
CA SER A 16 14.35 50.28 55.43
C SER A 16 14.75 50.72 53.99
N ARG A 17 13.96 51.66 53.42
CA ARG A 17 14.17 52.70 52.36
C ARG A 17 15.60 53.06 51.85
N PRO A 18 15.80 53.88 50.77
CA PRO A 18 14.82 54.63 49.94
C PRO A 18 15.01 54.61 48.39
N HIS A 19 14.15 55.41 47.76
CA HIS A 19 13.91 55.74 46.35
C HIS A 19 15.03 56.36 45.47
N ARG A 20 14.90 56.04 44.16
CA ARG A 20 14.87 56.92 42.96
C ARG A 20 16.14 57.68 42.47
N ARG A 21 16.47 57.34 41.22
CA ARG A 21 16.74 58.19 40.04
C ARG A 21 17.94 59.15 40.08
N LEU A 22 18.87 58.95 39.13
CA LEU A 22 19.15 59.94 38.09
C LEU A 22 19.81 59.30 36.85
N THR A 23 19.92 60.07 35.77
CA THR A 23 19.93 59.61 34.37
C THR A 23 21.32 59.59 33.73
N ALA A 24 21.48 58.69 32.75
CA ALA A 24 22.24 58.81 31.51
C ALA A 24 23.75 59.20 31.52
N LEU A 25 24.55 58.34 30.88
CA LEU A 25 25.55 58.80 29.90
C LEU A 25 25.60 57.81 28.71
N LEU A 26 25.73 58.33 27.49
CA LEU A 26 25.83 57.52 26.28
C LEU A 26 27.21 56.86 26.17
N LEU A 27 27.26 55.66 25.61
CA LEU A 27 28.38 55.24 24.77
C LEU A 27 27.82 54.52 23.53
N ALA A 28 28.21 54.98 22.35
CA ALA A 28 27.75 54.41 21.08
C ALA A 28 28.47 53.08 20.80
N ILE A 29 27.70 52.01 20.61
CA ILE A 29 28.19 50.74 20.05
C ILE A 29 27.55 50.59 18.68
N VAL A 30 28.39 50.40 17.66
CA VAL A 30 27.96 50.14 16.28
C VAL A 30 27.27 48.78 16.23
N LEU A 31 25.95 48.74 16.03
CA LEU A 31 25.26 47.51 15.66
C LEU A 31 25.55 47.22 14.18
N LEU A 32 26.46 46.29 13.94
CA LEU A 32 26.42 45.47 12.72
C LEU A 32 25.25 44.49 12.86
N PRO A 33 24.35 44.38 11.86
CA PRO A 33 23.36 43.32 11.85
C PRO A 33 24.07 42.00 11.59
N LEU A 34 24.23 41.16 12.62
CA LEU A 34 24.46 39.73 12.39
C LEU A 34 23.18 39.15 11.79
N VAL A 35 23.13 39.13 10.46
CA VAL A 35 22.27 38.20 9.73
C VAL A 35 22.72 36.80 10.17
N PRO A 36 21.85 35.95 10.73
CA PRO A 36 22.22 34.57 10.96
C PRO A 36 22.46 33.95 9.58
N ALA A 37 23.70 33.56 9.32
CA ALA A 37 23.99 32.70 8.19
C ALA A 37 23.26 31.38 8.44
N THR A 38 22.10 31.22 7.81
CA THR A 38 21.49 29.91 7.63
C THR A 38 22.53 29.08 6.91
N ALA A 39 23.13 28.11 7.61
CA ALA A 39 23.93 27.10 6.96
C ALA A 39 23.01 26.39 5.98
N GLN A 40 23.13 26.74 4.70
CA GLN A 40 22.48 26.05 3.62
C GLN A 40 23.07 24.64 3.65
N ALA A 41 22.24 23.64 3.96
CA ALA A 41 22.69 22.27 3.88
C ALA A 41 23.20 22.04 2.46
N ASP A 42 24.43 21.53 2.32
CA ASP A 42 24.99 21.22 1.02
C ASP A 42 24.03 20.29 0.26
N ASP A 43 23.79 20.57 -1.02
CA ASP A 43 22.93 19.73 -1.84
C ASP A 43 23.43 18.27 -1.77
N PRO A 44 22.54 17.28 -1.55
CA PRO A 44 22.95 15.89 -1.35
C PRO A 44 23.76 15.40 -2.56
N PRO A 45 24.84 14.61 -2.35
CA PRO A 45 25.75 14.23 -3.42
C PRO A 45 25.02 13.63 -4.62
N VAL A 46 25.34 14.11 -5.82
CA VAL A 46 24.79 13.55 -7.06
C VAL A 46 25.54 12.26 -7.40
N PRO A 47 24.90 11.07 -7.30
CA PRO A 47 25.55 9.82 -7.66
C PRO A 47 25.86 9.74 -9.15
N PRO A 48 26.94 9.03 -9.54
CA PRO A 48 27.26 8.80 -10.94
C PRO A 48 26.14 7.98 -11.61
N PRO A 49 25.82 8.23 -12.89
CA PRO A 49 24.83 7.46 -13.62
C PRO A 49 25.28 5.99 -13.76
N SER A 50 24.35 5.05 -13.58
CA SER A 50 24.59 3.63 -13.90
C SER A 50 24.97 3.46 -15.39
N ALA A 51 25.56 2.32 -15.75
CA ALA A 51 25.82 1.99 -17.15
C ALA A 51 24.52 1.92 -17.98
N PRO A 52 24.59 2.13 -19.30
CA PRO A 52 23.48 1.85 -20.21
C PRO A 52 22.93 0.41 -20.04
N ALA A 53 23.81 -0.57 -19.78
CA ALA A 53 23.42 -1.95 -19.53
C ALA A 53 22.48 -2.12 -18.32
N ALA A 54 22.77 -1.46 -17.18
CA ALA A 54 21.91 -1.49 -16.00
C ALA A 54 20.51 -0.89 -16.28
N ARG A 55 20.47 0.28 -16.94
CA ARG A 55 19.20 0.91 -17.34
C ARG A 55 18.42 0.05 -18.33
N SER A 56 19.09 -0.57 -19.31
CA SER A 56 18.46 -1.45 -20.29
C SER A 56 17.94 -2.75 -19.64
N ALA A 57 18.65 -3.32 -18.67
CA ALA A 57 18.19 -4.48 -17.92
C ALA A 57 16.91 -4.17 -17.14
N VAL A 58 16.89 -3.09 -16.36
CA VAL A 58 15.67 -2.68 -15.62
C VAL A 58 14.52 -2.36 -16.58
N ALA A 59 14.75 -1.64 -17.67
CA ALA A 59 13.71 -1.40 -18.68
C ALA A 59 13.19 -2.69 -19.34
N ALA A 60 14.04 -3.71 -19.51
CA ALA A 60 13.64 -5.02 -20.05
C ALA A 60 12.82 -5.86 -19.05
N MET A 61 12.95 -5.61 -17.75
CA MET A 61 12.14 -6.26 -16.71
C MET A 61 10.66 -5.82 -16.73
N GLN A 62 10.33 -4.64 -17.25
CA GLN A 62 8.97 -4.09 -17.20
C GLN A 62 7.97 -4.86 -18.10
N PRO A 63 6.86 -5.44 -17.59
CA PRO A 63 6.40 -5.46 -16.19
C PRO A 63 6.83 -6.73 -15.42
N GLY A 64 6.91 -6.61 -14.10
CA GLY A 64 7.24 -7.70 -13.19
C GLY A 64 6.08 -8.19 -12.31
N TRP A 65 6.26 -9.36 -11.72
CA TRP A 65 5.33 -10.02 -10.79
C TRP A 65 6.11 -10.62 -9.62
N ASN A 66 5.66 -10.43 -8.37
CA ASN A 66 6.26 -11.04 -7.18
C ASN A 66 5.63 -12.41 -6.91
N LEU A 67 6.47 -13.40 -6.63
CA LEU A 67 6.06 -14.70 -6.09
C LEU A 67 5.91 -14.62 -4.55
N GLY A 68 5.09 -13.68 -4.07
CA GLY A 68 4.91 -13.44 -2.62
C GLY A 68 4.24 -14.60 -1.89
N ASN A 69 4.36 -14.63 -0.57
CA ASN A 69 3.90 -15.68 0.35
C ASN A 69 4.26 -17.10 -0.15
N THR A 70 5.47 -17.27 -0.65
CA THR A 70 6.06 -18.52 -1.17
C THR A 70 7.39 -18.77 -0.46
N TYR A 71 8.55 -18.55 -1.09
CA TYR A 71 9.86 -18.77 -0.45
C TYR A 71 10.19 -17.74 0.64
N ASP A 72 9.43 -16.66 0.71
CA ASP A 72 9.36 -15.72 1.81
C ASP A 72 8.56 -16.21 3.02
N ALA A 73 7.65 -17.18 2.83
CA ALA A 73 6.85 -17.75 3.91
C ALA A 73 7.71 -18.52 4.92
N ILE A 74 7.19 -18.64 6.14
CA ILE A 74 7.91 -19.22 7.28
C ILE A 74 7.09 -20.38 7.86
N PRO A 75 7.68 -21.57 8.09
CA PRO A 75 9.05 -21.95 7.73
C PRO A 75 9.29 -22.27 6.24
N ASP A 76 8.33 -22.87 5.53
CA ASP A 76 8.52 -23.47 4.20
C ASP A 76 7.68 -22.79 3.12
N GLU A 77 7.95 -23.11 1.85
CA GLU A 77 7.36 -22.44 0.67
C GLU A 77 5.84 -22.59 0.52
N THR A 78 5.23 -23.47 1.33
CA THR A 78 3.78 -23.71 1.40
C THR A 78 3.14 -23.30 2.73
N SER A 79 3.93 -22.84 3.72
CA SER A 79 3.45 -22.60 5.09
C SER A 79 2.39 -21.52 5.18
N TRP A 80 2.33 -20.58 4.23
CA TRP A 80 1.30 -19.53 4.15
C TRP A 80 0.21 -19.83 3.10
N GLY A 81 0.01 -21.11 2.76
CA GLY A 81 -1.17 -21.60 2.02
C GLY A 81 -1.05 -21.60 0.49
N ASN A 82 0.07 -21.14 -0.06
CA ASN A 82 0.35 -21.28 -1.50
C ASN A 82 0.82 -22.71 -1.85
N PRO A 83 0.48 -23.24 -3.04
CA PRO A 83 1.00 -24.51 -3.52
C PRO A 83 2.47 -24.38 -3.96
N PRO A 84 3.23 -25.49 -4.03
CA PRO A 84 4.57 -25.50 -4.60
C PRO A 84 4.61 -24.91 -6.02
N VAL A 85 5.71 -24.23 -6.35
CA VAL A 85 5.87 -23.60 -7.66
C VAL A 85 5.98 -24.64 -8.77
N THR A 86 5.27 -24.41 -9.86
CA THR A 86 5.32 -25.25 -11.06
C THR A 86 5.79 -24.45 -12.26
N ARG A 87 6.44 -25.13 -13.23
CA ARG A 87 6.76 -24.52 -14.53
C ARG A 87 5.52 -23.99 -15.25
N ALA A 88 4.35 -24.61 -15.03
CA ALA A 88 3.06 -24.14 -15.56
C ALA A 88 2.64 -22.77 -15.00
N LEU A 89 2.90 -22.49 -13.70
CA LEU A 89 2.70 -21.17 -13.10
C LEU A 89 3.60 -20.12 -13.76
N LEU A 90 4.89 -20.41 -13.91
CA LEU A 90 5.85 -19.47 -14.51
C LEU A 90 5.53 -19.20 -15.99
N LYS A 91 5.18 -20.24 -16.75
CA LYS A 91 4.66 -20.13 -18.12
C LYS A 91 3.35 -19.33 -18.20
N LYS A 92 2.44 -19.50 -17.22
CA LYS A 92 1.24 -18.65 -17.11
C LYS A 92 1.64 -17.20 -16.90
N VAL A 93 2.47 -16.87 -15.91
CA VAL A 93 2.97 -15.49 -15.65
C VAL A 93 3.57 -14.89 -16.93
N ARG A 94 4.48 -15.61 -17.60
CA ARG A 94 5.08 -15.19 -18.88
C ARG A 94 4.03 -14.92 -19.97
N SER A 95 3.04 -15.82 -20.13
CA SER A 95 1.95 -15.67 -21.12
C SER A 95 1.08 -14.44 -20.89
N GLN A 96 1.01 -13.94 -19.66
CA GLN A 96 0.20 -12.76 -19.34
C GLN A 96 0.91 -11.44 -19.72
N GLY A 97 2.19 -11.48 -20.11
CA GLY A 97 2.94 -10.33 -20.59
C GLY A 97 4.06 -9.86 -19.66
N PHE A 98 4.16 -10.45 -18.46
CA PHE A 98 5.29 -10.22 -17.56
C PHE A 98 6.62 -10.64 -18.21
N LYS A 99 7.67 -9.88 -17.88
CA LYS A 99 9.05 -10.10 -18.35
C LYS A 99 10.04 -10.34 -17.22
N SER A 100 9.62 -10.11 -15.97
CA SER A 100 10.41 -10.39 -14.78
C SER A 100 9.57 -11.02 -13.68
N ILE A 101 10.20 -11.82 -12.84
CA ILE A 101 9.68 -12.29 -11.57
C ILE A 101 10.57 -11.76 -10.44
N ARG A 102 9.98 -11.35 -9.33
CA ARG A 102 10.69 -11.19 -8.06
C ARG A 102 10.44 -12.44 -7.24
N LEU A 103 11.52 -13.06 -6.79
CA LEU A 103 11.58 -14.28 -6.00
C LEU A 103 12.01 -13.86 -4.59
N PRO A 104 11.06 -13.42 -3.74
CA PRO A 104 11.37 -13.11 -2.35
C PRO A 104 11.68 -14.41 -1.61
N VAL A 105 12.76 -14.43 -0.81
CA VAL A 105 13.20 -15.63 -0.08
C VAL A 105 13.60 -15.28 1.36
N THR A 106 13.04 -16.00 2.32
CA THR A 106 13.44 -15.94 3.73
C THR A 106 14.41 -17.08 4.02
N TRP A 107 15.63 -16.74 4.43
CA TRP A 107 16.73 -17.70 4.57
C TRP A 107 16.95 -18.16 6.02
N GLY A 108 16.66 -17.29 6.99
CA GLY A 108 17.11 -17.44 8.37
C GLY A 108 16.49 -18.60 9.16
N VAL A 109 15.45 -19.26 8.66
CA VAL A 109 14.90 -20.49 9.24
C VAL A 109 15.49 -21.76 8.64
N HIS A 110 16.21 -21.64 7.53
CA HIS A 110 16.89 -22.71 6.79
C HIS A 110 18.41 -22.62 6.93
N GLN A 111 18.90 -22.29 8.14
CA GLN A 111 20.32 -22.08 8.41
C GLN A 111 20.82 -22.88 9.62
N GLY A 112 22.03 -23.42 9.49
CA GLY A 112 22.79 -23.98 10.58
C GLY A 112 23.28 -22.94 11.60
N ALA A 113 23.98 -23.41 12.63
CA ALA A 113 24.53 -22.57 13.66
C ALA A 113 25.70 -21.68 13.18
N ALA A 114 26.03 -20.68 14.00
CA ALA A 114 27.26 -19.90 13.87
C ALA A 114 28.50 -20.81 14.01
N PRO A 115 29.66 -20.46 13.40
CA PRO A 115 29.91 -19.26 12.61
C PRO A 115 29.55 -19.38 11.12
N ASP A 116 29.29 -20.59 10.63
CA ASP A 116 29.16 -20.86 9.19
C ASP A 116 27.79 -20.45 8.64
N TYR A 117 26.73 -20.54 9.46
CA TYR A 117 25.34 -20.29 9.07
C TYR A 117 24.96 -20.99 7.76
N THR A 118 25.42 -22.24 7.59
CA THR A 118 25.23 -23.03 6.37
C THR A 118 23.75 -23.12 6.03
N ILE A 119 23.38 -22.62 4.85
CA ILE A 119 22.02 -22.72 4.33
C ILE A 119 21.74 -24.20 4.04
N ASP A 120 20.55 -24.69 4.40
CA ASP A 120 20.14 -26.06 4.08
C ASP A 120 20.31 -26.31 2.56
N PRO A 121 21.14 -27.27 2.13
CA PRO A 121 21.32 -27.58 0.72
C PRO A 121 20.01 -27.92 0.00
N ALA A 122 19.02 -28.49 0.69
CA ALA A 122 17.70 -28.74 0.12
C ALA A 122 16.93 -27.45 -0.14
N TRP A 123 17.02 -26.46 0.76
CA TRP A 123 16.39 -25.15 0.57
C TRP A 123 17.05 -24.38 -0.58
N MET A 124 18.39 -24.30 -0.59
CA MET A 124 19.14 -23.67 -1.68
C MET A 124 18.79 -24.30 -3.04
N ALA A 125 18.72 -25.64 -3.11
CA ALA A 125 18.33 -26.35 -4.32
C ALA A 125 16.91 -26.03 -4.79
N LYS A 126 15.91 -25.92 -3.87
CA LYS A 126 14.55 -25.51 -4.23
C LYS A 126 14.51 -24.09 -4.83
N VAL A 127 15.16 -23.13 -4.16
CA VAL A 127 15.20 -21.73 -4.60
C VAL A 127 15.85 -21.63 -5.97
N ARG A 128 16.98 -22.31 -6.17
CA ARG A 128 17.66 -22.37 -7.48
C ARG A 128 16.78 -23.01 -8.54
N GLN A 129 16.15 -24.15 -8.27
CA GLN A 129 15.27 -24.81 -9.25
C GLN A 129 14.18 -23.85 -9.78
N VAL A 130 13.61 -22.99 -8.92
CA VAL A 130 12.61 -22.00 -9.34
C VAL A 130 13.22 -20.82 -10.09
N ALA A 131 14.40 -20.34 -9.69
CA ALA A 131 15.15 -19.33 -10.44
C ALA A 131 15.48 -19.83 -11.86
N ASP A 132 16.03 -21.03 -11.98
CA ASP A 132 16.38 -21.69 -13.24
C ASP A 132 15.14 -21.85 -14.12
N MET A 133 14.02 -22.39 -13.59
CA MET A 133 12.76 -22.50 -14.34
C MET A 133 12.23 -21.14 -14.84
N ALA A 134 12.39 -20.06 -14.08
CA ALA A 134 11.94 -18.73 -14.50
C ALA A 134 12.88 -18.13 -15.58
N LEU A 135 14.19 -18.34 -15.46
CA LEU A 135 15.17 -17.98 -16.47
C LEU A 135 14.93 -18.74 -17.78
N ASP A 136 14.56 -20.01 -17.70
CA ASP A 136 14.18 -20.89 -18.81
C ASP A 136 12.95 -20.38 -19.58
N GLU A 137 11.91 -19.92 -18.87
CA GLU A 137 10.71 -19.30 -19.48
C GLU A 137 10.97 -17.87 -20.00
N GLY A 138 12.23 -17.42 -20.01
CA GLY A 138 12.65 -16.14 -20.58
C GLY A 138 12.38 -14.92 -19.70
N LEU A 139 12.15 -15.11 -18.39
CA LEU A 139 11.98 -14.03 -17.42
C LEU A 139 13.34 -13.52 -16.90
N TYR A 140 13.40 -12.26 -16.48
CA TYR A 140 14.38 -11.84 -15.48
C TYR A 140 13.96 -12.35 -14.10
N VAL A 141 14.91 -12.62 -13.21
CA VAL A 141 14.65 -13.04 -11.83
C VAL A 141 15.34 -12.04 -10.90
N LEU A 142 14.60 -11.39 -10.02
CA LEU A 142 15.14 -10.58 -8.93
C LEU A 142 15.04 -11.42 -7.65
N LEU A 143 16.18 -11.88 -7.13
CA LEU A 143 16.31 -12.71 -5.92
C LEU A 143 16.83 -11.85 -4.76
N ASN A 144 16.35 -12.10 -3.54
CA ASN A 144 16.71 -11.29 -2.38
C ASN A 144 16.88 -12.09 -1.08
N MET A 145 17.09 -11.34 -0.01
CA MET A 145 16.86 -11.73 1.39
C MET A 145 15.61 -11.00 1.88
N HIS A 146 14.56 -11.72 2.30
CA HIS A 146 13.22 -11.16 2.51
C HIS A 146 12.87 -10.88 3.98
N HIS A 147 12.13 -11.74 4.67
CA HIS A 147 11.67 -11.46 6.04
C HIS A 147 12.77 -11.56 7.11
N ASP A 148 13.95 -12.05 6.74
CA ASP A 148 15.20 -11.89 7.49
C ASP A 148 15.38 -10.45 8.03
N SER A 149 14.89 -9.45 7.28
CA SER A 149 14.94 -8.03 7.64
C SER A 149 14.36 -7.72 9.02
N TRP A 150 13.14 -8.16 9.32
CA TRP A 150 12.49 -7.97 10.62
C TRP A 150 12.68 -9.15 11.58
N MET A 151 13.06 -10.32 11.07
CA MET A 151 13.28 -11.52 11.90
C MET A 151 14.58 -11.44 12.71
N TRP A 152 15.67 -10.91 12.13
CA TRP A 152 16.96 -10.87 12.81
C TRP A 152 17.90 -9.75 12.35
N VAL A 153 17.81 -9.27 11.09
CA VAL A 153 18.71 -8.20 10.61
C VAL A 153 18.43 -6.86 11.31
N ASN A 154 17.19 -6.60 11.70
CA ASN A 154 16.79 -5.44 12.48
C ASN A 154 17.49 -5.30 13.84
N ASN A 155 18.13 -6.36 14.34
CA ASN A 155 18.90 -6.31 15.58
C ASN A 155 20.36 -5.86 15.37
N LEU A 156 20.75 -5.43 14.16
CA LEU A 156 22.12 -4.97 13.85
C LEU A 156 22.63 -3.84 14.77
N SER A 157 21.73 -3.02 15.31
CA SER A 157 22.06 -1.97 16.29
C SER A 157 22.45 -2.51 17.67
N THR A 158 21.88 -3.65 18.07
CA THR A 158 21.99 -4.22 19.42
C THR A 158 22.92 -5.45 19.48
N ASP A 159 23.09 -6.15 18.37
CA ASP A 159 23.97 -7.32 18.22
C ASP A 159 24.71 -7.27 16.88
N HIS A 160 25.46 -6.17 16.71
CA HIS A 160 26.11 -5.79 15.45
C HIS A 160 26.93 -6.91 14.80
N ASP A 161 27.89 -7.46 15.54
CA ASP A 161 28.87 -8.37 14.96
C ASP A 161 28.26 -9.72 14.60
N ALA A 162 27.31 -10.24 15.39
CA ALA A 162 26.65 -11.50 15.09
C ALA A 162 25.69 -11.38 13.90
N VAL A 163 24.91 -10.29 13.84
CA VAL A 163 24.00 -10.01 12.71
C VAL A 163 24.80 -9.79 11.44
N LEU A 164 25.87 -8.99 11.48
CA LEU A 164 26.72 -8.74 10.32
C LEU A 164 27.48 -9.99 9.86
N ALA A 165 27.97 -10.82 10.78
CA ALA A 165 28.59 -12.11 10.44
C ALA A 165 27.59 -13.04 9.73
N ARG A 166 26.37 -13.18 10.27
CA ARG A 166 25.29 -13.97 9.67
C ARG A 166 24.89 -13.45 8.29
N TYR A 167 24.72 -12.15 8.12
CA TYR A 167 24.41 -11.51 6.83
C TYR A 167 25.49 -11.79 5.79
N ARG A 168 26.77 -11.65 6.17
CA ARG A 168 27.91 -11.94 5.30
C ARG A 168 27.99 -13.43 4.93
N ALA A 169 27.81 -14.34 5.87
CA ALA A 169 27.81 -15.78 5.62
C ALA A 169 26.67 -16.20 4.68
N THR A 170 25.48 -15.63 4.87
CA THR A 170 24.31 -15.88 4.02
C THR A 170 24.57 -15.41 2.58
N TRP A 171 24.99 -14.16 2.40
CA TRP A 171 25.26 -13.61 1.06
C TRP A 171 26.46 -14.25 0.37
N THR A 172 27.45 -14.74 1.11
CA THR A 172 28.58 -15.47 0.52
C THR A 172 28.13 -16.77 -0.14
N GLN A 173 27.23 -17.51 0.51
CA GLN A 173 26.66 -18.74 -0.04
C GLN A 173 25.75 -18.48 -1.25
N ILE A 174 24.86 -17.48 -1.16
CA ILE A 174 23.98 -17.09 -2.27
C ILE A 174 24.81 -16.60 -3.48
N ALA A 175 25.82 -15.74 -3.25
CA ALA A 175 26.69 -15.26 -4.33
C ALA A 175 27.48 -16.40 -4.99
N ALA A 176 27.91 -17.41 -4.22
CA ALA A 176 28.63 -18.57 -4.75
C ALA A 176 27.73 -19.49 -5.60
N GLU A 177 26.52 -19.84 -5.12
CA GLU A 177 25.58 -20.71 -5.85
C GLU A 177 25.15 -20.08 -7.18
N PHE A 178 24.78 -18.80 -7.14
CA PHE A 178 24.23 -18.07 -8.29
C PHE A 178 25.29 -17.36 -9.14
N ARG A 179 26.58 -17.65 -8.94
CA ARG A 179 27.70 -16.94 -9.59
C ARG A 179 27.64 -16.98 -11.11
N ASP A 180 27.35 -18.14 -11.67
CA ASP A 180 27.47 -18.42 -13.10
C ASP A 180 26.12 -18.37 -13.84
N GLU A 181 25.02 -18.08 -13.13
CA GLU A 181 23.71 -17.88 -13.73
C GLU A 181 23.67 -16.64 -14.66
N PRO A 182 22.86 -16.64 -15.73
CA PRO A 182 22.75 -15.53 -16.67
C PRO A 182 22.54 -14.17 -16.01
N SER A 183 22.97 -13.08 -16.66
CA SER A 183 22.78 -11.69 -16.17
C SER A 183 21.30 -11.24 -16.06
N ARG A 184 20.36 -12.11 -16.45
CA ARG A 184 18.92 -11.96 -16.18
C ARG A 184 18.54 -12.29 -14.74
N LEU A 185 19.40 -13.01 -13.99
CA LEU A 185 19.32 -13.09 -12.53
C LEU A 185 19.98 -11.85 -11.92
N VAL A 186 19.23 -11.17 -11.07
CA VAL A 186 19.51 -9.88 -10.43
C VAL A 186 19.41 -10.10 -8.92
N LEU A 187 20.28 -9.46 -8.13
CA LEU A 187 20.30 -9.63 -6.67
C LEU A 187 19.91 -8.33 -5.96
N GLU A 188 18.97 -8.41 -5.01
CA GLU A 188 18.55 -7.32 -4.12
C GLU A 188 19.08 -7.57 -2.70
N SER A 189 19.71 -6.57 -2.09
CA SER A 189 20.49 -6.75 -0.84
C SER A 189 19.66 -7.20 0.36
N ILE A 190 18.45 -6.64 0.52
CA ILE A 190 17.50 -6.95 1.58
C ILE A 190 16.13 -6.31 1.31
N ASN A 191 15.04 -6.96 1.72
CA ASN A 191 13.68 -6.41 1.67
C ASN A 191 13.39 -5.48 2.85
N GLU A 192 12.75 -4.33 2.61
CA GLU A 192 12.19 -3.43 3.64
C GLU A 192 13.06 -3.28 4.90
N PRO A 193 14.34 -2.84 4.75
CA PRO A 193 15.26 -2.76 5.87
C PRO A 193 14.74 -1.82 6.96
N THR A 194 14.75 -2.32 8.18
CA THR A 194 14.34 -1.66 9.42
C THR A 194 15.32 -2.04 10.52
N PHE A 195 15.50 -1.20 11.53
CA PHE A 195 16.38 -1.46 12.66
C PHE A 195 15.69 -1.10 13.98
N SER A 196 15.78 -1.99 14.95
CA SER A 196 15.23 -1.82 16.30
C SER A 196 16.18 -1.01 17.17
N GLY A 197 15.69 -0.35 18.23
CA GLY A 197 16.56 0.25 19.26
C GLY A 197 17.47 1.40 18.81
N THR A 198 17.25 1.97 17.62
CA THR A 198 18.07 3.07 17.09
C THR A 198 17.56 4.45 17.53
N SER A 199 18.44 5.46 17.43
CA SER A 199 18.14 6.86 17.76
C SER A 199 17.36 7.60 16.67
N GLY A 200 17.22 7.02 15.46
CA GLY A 200 16.45 7.59 14.36
C GLY A 200 17.02 7.23 12.98
N ASP A 201 16.43 7.83 11.94
CA ASP A 201 16.73 7.51 10.54
C ASP A 201 18.22 7.72 10.17
N ASP A 202 18.93 8.71 10.72
CA ASP A 202 20.37 8.92 10.47
C ASP A 202 21.28 7.76 10.94
N GLU A 203 20.82 6.98 11.92
CA GLU A 203 21.51 5.77 12.38
C GLU A 203 21.14 4.58 11.50
N ASN A 204 19.86 4.46 11.16
CA ASN A 204 19.33 3.47 10.23
C ASN A 204 19.99 3.56 8.85
N TYR A 205 20.27 4.78 8.35
CA TYR A 205 20.97 5.01 7.07
C TYR A 205 22.40 4.47 7.09
N ARG A 206 23.12 4.62 8.21
CA ARG A 206 24.49 4.11 8.36
C ARG A 206 24.50 2.57 8.41
N MET A 207 23.57 1.98 9.15
CA MET A 207 23.37 0.52 9.21
C MET A 207 23.00 -0.08 7.84
N LEU A 208 22.08 0.55 7.11
CA LEU A 208 21.72 0.10 5.76
C LEU A 208 22.89 0.21 4.78
N ALA A 209 23.64 1.32 4.81
CA ALA A 209 24.82 1.50 3.99
C ALA A 209 25.94 0.48 4.30
N GLU A 210 26.04 0.00 5.55
CA GLU A 210 26.94 -1.09 5.92
C GLU A 210 26.51 -2.44 5.34
N LEU A 211 25.23 -2.80 5.47
CA LEU A 211 24.67 -4.02 4.87
C LEU A 211 24.82 -4.01 3.34
N ASN A 212 24.40 -2.93 2.68
CA ASN A 212 24.51 -2.78 1.23
C ASN A 212 25.97 -2.87 0.75
N ARG A 213 26.92 -2.24 1.46
CA ARG A 213 28.35 -2.34 1.14
C ARG A 213 28.91 -3.74 1.36
N ALA A 214 28.49 -4.44 2.43
CA ALA A 214 28.90 -5.82 2.69
C ALA A 214 28.40 -6.76 1.58
N PHE A 215 27.12 -6.67 1.21
CA PHE A 215 26.50 -7.38 0.09
C PHE A 215 27.23 -7.09 -1.23
N HIS A 216 27.39 -5.80 -1.58
CA HIS A 216 28.09 -5.37 -2.79
C HIS A 216 29.50 -5.97 -2.89
N THR A 217 30.27 -5.87 -1.81
CA THR A 217 31.64 -6.38 -1.72
C THR A 217 31.68 -7.89 -1.91
N ILE A 218 30.80 -8.64 -1.24
CA ILE A 218 30.72 -10.10 -1.35
C ILE A 218 30.39 -10.51 -2.78
N VAL A 219 29.34 -9.93 -3.37
CA VAL A 219 28.90 -10.31 -4.72
C VAL A 219 29.99 -9.96 -5.75
N ARG A 220 30.57 -8.76 -5.72
CA ARG A 220 31.63 -8.39 -6.68
C ARG A 220 32.89 -9.25 -6.54
N ASN A 221 33.29 -9.60 -5.31
CA ASN A 221 34.48 -10.42 -5.08
C ASN A 221 34.28 -11.92 -5.35
N SER A 222 33.04 -12.40 -5.48
CA SER A 222 32.75 -13.82 -5.79
C SER A 222 33.10 -14.26 -7.22
N GLY A 223 33.44 -13.32 -8.11
CA GLY A 223 33.90 -13.61 -9.47
C GLY A 223 32.79 -14.00 -10.45
N GLY A 224 33.18 -14.59 -11.60
CA GLY A 224 32.24 -15.03 -12.64
C GLY A 224 31.27 -13.93 -13.11
N GLY A 225 30.00 -14.31 -13.31
CA GLY A 225 28.94 -13.38 -13.72
C GLY A 225 28.66 -12.27 -12.71
N ASN A 226 28.95 -12.48 -11.42
CA ASN A 226 28.70 -11.52 -10.35
C ASN A 226 29.55 -10.25 -10.43
N THR A 227 30.68 -10.29 -11.14
CA THR A 227 31.53 -9.11 -11.43
C THR A 227 30.79 -7.98 -12.15
N SER A 228 29.74 -8.31 -12.91
CA SER A 228 28.92 -7.34 -13.66
C SER A 228 27.40 -7.57 -13.50
N ARG A 229 26.98 -8.46 -12.59
CA ARG A 229 25.55 -8.69 -12.29
C ARG A 229 24.91 -7.41 -11.79
N LEU A 230 23.70 -7.11 -12.28
CA LEU A 230 22.91 -6.00 -11.75
C LEU A 230 22.59 -6.27 -10.27
N LEU A 231 22.91 -5.32 -9.40
CA LEU A 231 22.50 -5.34 -8.01
C LEU A 231 21.43 -4.27 -7.76
N VAL A 232 20.51 -4.56 -6.85
CA VAL A 232 19.39 -3.68 -6.49
C VAL A 232 19.55 -3.31 -5.02
N LEU A 233 19.61 -2.02 -4.73
CA LEU A 233 19.75 -1.51 -3.36
C LEU A 233 18.45 -0.80 -2.91
N PRO A 234 17.88 -1.14 -1.75
CA PRO A 234 16.67 -0.53 -1.24
C PRO A 234 16.97 0.82 -0.56
N THR A 235 15.97 1.69 -0.51
CA THR A 235 15.94 2.74 0.53
C THR A 235 15.54 2.13 1.89
N LEU A 236 15.71 2.89 2.98
CA LEU A 236 15.19 2.49 4.28
C LEU A 236 13.67 2.27 4.22
N TYR A 237 13.18 1.15 4.78
CA TYR A 237 11.80 0.67 4.64
C TYR A 237 11.30 0.49 3.19
N THR A 238 12.19 0.53 2.19
CA THR A 238 11.86 0.75 0.76
C THR A 238 10.95 1.97 0.51
N ASN A 239 10.95 2.93 1.43
CA ASN A 239 10.10 4.11 1.37
C ASN A 239 10.78 5.27 0.61
N ALA A 240 9.99 6.12 -0.03
CA ALA A 240 10.45 7.21 -0.91
C ALA A 240 10.45 8.60 -0.26
N ASP A 241 10.51 8.72 1.07
CA ASP A 241 10.73 10.01 1.74
C ASP A 241 12.11 10.57 1.37
N GLN A 242 12.22 11.90 1.22
CA GLN A 242 13.37 12.51 0.56
C GLN A 242 14.71 12.16 1.23
N GLY A 243 14.79 12.20 2.56
CA GLY A 243 16.02 11.84 3.28
C GLY A 243 16.47 10.38 3.05
N ARG A 244 15.53 9.46 2.79
CA ARG A 244 15.81 8.04 2.52
C ARG A 244 16.34 7.83 1.10
N LEU A 245 15.81 8.60 0.15
CA LEU A 245 16.32 8.68 -1.23
C LEU A 245 17.72 9.31 -1.26
N ASP A 246 17.92 10.40 -0.53
CA ASP A 246 19.20 11.13 -0.46
C ASP A 246 20.31 10.32 0.22
N ALA A 247 19.98 9.59 1.29
CA ALA A 247 20.91 8.67 1.96
C ALA A 247 21.42 7.58 1.01
N LEU A 248 20.51 6.94 0.24
CA LEU A 248 20.89 5.97 -0.77
C LEU A 248 21.67 6.62 -1.93
N ALA A 249 21.32 7.84 -2.35
CA ALA A 249 22.07 8.58 -3.37
C ALA A 249 23.52 8.89 -2.92
N ALA A 250 23.72 9.25 -1.66
CA ALA A 250 25.05 9.41 -1.08
C ALA A 250 25.83 8.07 -1.02
N GLU A 251 25.15 6.98 -0.68
CA GLU A 251 25.74 5.63 -0.69
C GLU A 251 26.24 5.24 -2.10
N LEU A 252 25.40 5.40 -3.13
CA LEU A 252 25.76 5.13 -4.53
C LEU A 252 26.94 5.99 -5.01
N THR A 253 27.03 7.24 -4.55
CA THR A 253 28.17 8.13 -4.80
C THR A 253 29.48 7.57 -4.23
N SER A 254 29.40 6.86 -3.10
CA SER A 254 30.54 6.18 -2.48
C SER A 254 30.91 4.86 -3.16
N LEU A 255 29.92 4.06 -3.59
CA LEU A 255 30.13 2.76 -4.25
C LEU A 255 30.69 2.90 -5.67
N ARG A 256 30.24 3.90 -6.43
CA ARG A 256 30.65 4.18 -7.83
C ARG A 256 30.49 2.98 -8.79
N ASP A 257 29.60 2.05 -8.46
CA ASP A 257 29.38 0.85 -9.24
C ASP A 257 28.39 1.11 -10.40
N PRO A 258 28.76 0.82 -11.66
CA PRO A 258 27.92 1.11 -12.82
C PRO A 258 26.77 0.11 -13.02
N MET A 259 26.76 -1.03 -12.32
CA MET A 259 25.76 -2.09 -12.44
C MET A 259 24.84 -2.14 -11.22
N ILE A 260 24.29 -0.98 -10.85
CA ILE A 260 23.31 -0.80 -9.77
C ILE A 260 21.98 -0.24 -10.29
N ALA A 261 20.90 -0.70 -9.68
CA ALA A 261 19.56 -0.12 -9.66
C ALA A 261 19.11 0.14 -8.21
N THR A 262 18.08 0.96 -8.01
CA THR A 262 17.47 1.19 -6.69
C THR A 262 16.06 0.63 -6.62
N THR A 263 15.57 0.32 -5.41
CA THR A 263 14.20 -0.15 -5.19
C THR A 263 13.45 0.63 -4.10
N ILE A 264 12.17 0.87 -4.35
CA ILE A 264 11.17 1.37 -3.39
C ILE A 264 9.89 0.53 -3.53
N HIS A 265 9.03 0.48 -2.51
CA HIS A 265 7.71 -0.14 -2.58
C HIS A 265 6.59 0.92 -2.53
N PHE A 266 5.40 0.57 -3.03
CA PHE A 266 4.26 1.49 -2.99
C PHE A 266 2.91 0.77 -2.90
N TYR A 267 2.24 0.92 -1.76
CA TYR A 267 0.95 0.28 -1.43
C TYR A 267 -0.24 1.26 -1.39
N GLY A 268 -0.07 2.46 -1.96
CA GLY A 268 -1.08 3.52 -1.99
C GLY A 268 -1.14 4.34 -0.70
N TRP A 269 -1.77 5.52 -0.78
CA TRP A 269 -2.04 6.38 0.37
C TRP A 269 -2.73 5.60 1.48
N TRP A 270 -2.12 5.53 2.67
CA TRP A 270 -2.50 4.56 3.70
C TRP A 270 -4.00 4.56 4.05
N PRO A 271 -4.64 5.71 4.33
CA PRO A 271 -6.08 5.74 4.65
C PRO A 271 -6.98 5.16 3.56
N PHE A 272 -6.65 5.42 2.29
CA PHE A 272 -7.34 4.81 1.16
C PHE A 272 -7.04 3.32 1.09
N SER A 273 -5.77 2.92 1.16
CA SER A 273 -5.35 1.53 0.93
C SER A 273 -5.81 0.51 1.97
N VAL A 274 -6.36 0.96 3.11
CA VAL A 274 -7.00 0.13 4.15
C VAL A 274 -8.47 0.47 4.45
N ASN A 275 -9.06 1.45 3.76
CA ASN A 275 -10.40 2.01 4.05
C ASN A 275 -10.58 2.39 5.54
N ILE A 276 -9.98 3.51 5.91
CA ILE A 276 -10.11 4.18 7.22
C ILE A 276 -10.25 5.69 7.02
N ALA A 277 -10.71 6.41 8.05
CA ALA A 277 -10.73 7.87 8.08
C ALA A 277 -11.60 8.54 6.98
N GLY A 278 -12.54 7.77 6.41
CA GLY A 278 -13.47 8.23 5.36
C GLY A 278 -12.91 8.15 3.94
N TYR A 279 -11.66 7.70 3.75
CA TYR A 279 -11.01 7.56 2.44
C TYR A 279 -11.50 6.30 1.71
N THR A 280 -12.78 6.28 1.36
CA THR A 280 -13.41 5.19 0.59
C THR A 280 -13.14 5.28 -0.91
N ARG A 281 -12.71 6.45 -1.40
CA ARG A 281 -12.50 6.76 -2.83
C ARG A 281 -11.04 7.03 -3.14
N PHE A 282 -10.63 6.67 -4.35
CA PHE A 282 -9.38 7.16 -4.95
C PHE A 282 -9.60 8.62 -5.36
N ASP A 283 -9.11 9.52 -4.51
CA ASP A 283 -9.33 10.95 -4.54
C ASP A 283 -8.03 11.73 -4.88
N THR A 284 -8.12 13.06 -4.92
CA THR A 284 -6.96 13.93 -5.17
C THR A 284 -5.85 13.77 -4.12
N THR A 285 -6.17 13.40 -2.88
CA THR A 285 -5.17 13.13 -1.84
C THR A 285 -4.36 11.88 -2.18
N SER A 286 -5.06 10.82 -2.59
CA SER A 286 -4.49 9.53 -3.00
C SER A 286 -3.68 9.65 -4.30
N GLU A 287 -4.17 10.43 -5.26
CA GLU A 287 -3.41 10.80 -6.46
C GLU A 287 -2.14 11.59 -6.10
N GLN A 288 -2.24 12.59 -5.22
CA GLN A 288 -1.12 13.47 -4.88
C GLN A 288 0.00 12.72 -4.14
N ASP A 289 -0.34 11.84 -3.19
CA ASP A 289 0.62 10.97 -2.51
C ASP A 289 1.44 10.12 -3.50
N LEU A 290 0.75 9.45 -4.43
CA LEU A 290 1.37 8.65 -5.49
C LEU A 290 2.27 9.50 -6.39
N THR A 291 1.76 10.65 -6.88
CA THR A 291 2.54 11.51 -7.77
C THR A 291 3.78 12.06 -7.09
N ASN A 292 3.66 12.54 -5.84
CA ASN A 292 4.78 13.09 -5.08
C ASN A 292 5.84 12.01 -4.83
N THR A 293 5.41 10.79 -4.45
CA THR A 293 6.30 9.66 -4.19
C THR A 293 7.09 9.26 -5.45
N PHE A 294 6.43 9.12 -6.59
CA PHE A 294 7.09 8.75 -7.84
C PHE A 294 7.94 9.88 -8.43
N ASP A 295 7.58 11.15 -8.20
CA ASP A 295 8.38 12.30 -8.60
C ASP A 295 9.67 12.44 -7.78
N ARG A 296 9.63 12.22 -6.46
CA ARG A 296 10.86 12.20 -5.62
C ARG A 296 11.83 11.11 -6.10
N ALA A 297 11.34 9.89 -6.34
CA ALA A 297 12.15 8.79 -6.86
C ALA A 297 12.71 9.07 -8.27
N TYR A 298 11.91 9.66 -9.15
CA TYR A 298 12.34 10.07 -10.49
C TYR A 298 13.42 11.16 -10.45
N ASN A 299 13.22 12.20 -9.63
CA ASN A 299 14.12 13.36 -9.53
C ASN A 299 15.47 13.02 -8.86
N THR A 300 15.46 12.08 -7.91
CA THR A 300 16.67 11.64 -7.21
C THR A 300 17.49 10.64 -8.05
N PHE A 301 16.83 9.72 -8.78
CA PHE A 301 17.53 8.62 -9.48
C PHE A 301 17.36 8.62 -11.00
N VAL A 302 16.13 8.49 -11.50
CA VAL A 302 15.88 8.22 -12.94
C VAL A 302 16.35 9.35 -13.84
N SER A 303 16.08 10.61 -13.45
CA SER A 303 16.54 11.81 -14.17
C SER A 303 18.07 11.91 -14.21
N ARG A 304 18.74 11.31 -13.21
CA ARG A 304 20.20 11.25 -13.05
C ARG A 304 20.82 9.99 -13.66
N GLY A 305 20.03 9.17 -14.36
CA GLY A 305 20.50 8.00 -15.08
C GLY A 305 20.60 6.71 -14.25
N ILE A 306 20.08 6.69 -13.02
CA ILE A 306 20.03 5.51 -12.15
C ILE A 306 18.63 4.89 -12.25
N PRO A 307 18.51 3.61 -12.65
CA PRO A 307 17.20 2.99 -12.84
C PRO A 307 16.55 2.63 -11.50
N VAL A 308 15.23 2.86 -11.41
CA VAL A 308 14.40 2.57 -10.23
C VAL A 308 13.43 1.43 -10.54
N ILE A 309 13.31 0.50 -9.60
CA ILE A 309 12.30 -0.54 -9.54
C ILE A 309 11.30 -0.19 -8.42
N ILE A 310 10.01 -0.22 -8.71
CA ILE A 310 8.96 -0.38 -7.69
C ILE A 310 8.89 -1.88 -7.40
N GLY A 311 9.68 -2.34 -6.43
CA GLY A 311 9.91 -3.76 -6.13
C GLY A 311 8.64 -4.50 -5.72
N GLU A 312 7.70 -3.77 -5.12
CA GLU A 312 6.36 -4.22 -4.79
C GLU A 312 5.36 -3.07 -4.98
N TYR A 313 4.21 -3.38 -5.60
CA TYR A 313 3.04 -2.51 -5.54
C TYR A 313 1.74 -3.32 -5.48
N ALA A 314 0.80 -2.83 -4.69
CA ALA A 314 -0.61 -3.26 -4.63
C ALA A 314 -1.43 -2.16 -3.91
N LEU A 315 -2.50 -2.55 -3.21
CA LEU A 315 -3.09 -1.79 -2.10
C LEU A 315 -2.85 -2.59 -0.82
N LEU A 316 -2.56 -1.92 0.30
CA LEU A 316 -2.14 -2.57 1.55
C LEU A 316 -3.14 -3.62 2.07
N ALA A 317 -4.44 -3.35 1.96
CA ALA A 317 -5.50 -4.28 2.36
C ALA A 317 -6.22 -4.96 1.17
N TYR A 318 -5.51 -5.34 0.10
CA TYR A 318 -6.10 -6.10 -0.99
C TYR A 318 -6.09 -7.63 -0.73
N ASP A 319 -7.27 -8.26 -0.78
CA ASP A 319 -7.44 -9.71 -0.82
C ASP A 319 -8.76 -10.08 -1.51
N HIS A 320 -8.71 -11.02 -2.45
CA HIS A 320 -9.88 -11.49 -3.19
C HIS A 320 -10.94 -12.21 -2.33
N ASN A 321 -10.55 -12.80 -1.19
CA ASN A 321 -11.48 -13.41 -0.24
C ASN A 321 -12.24 -12.34 0.57
N ARG A 322 -11.80 -11.09 0.47
CA ARG A 322 -12.29 -9.95 1.23
C ARG A 322 -12.78 -8.84 0.28
N PRO A 323 -13.75 -9.14 -0.61
CA PRO A 323 -14.27 -8.17 -1.56
C PRO A 323 -14.93 -7.00 -0.81
N GLY A 324 -14.71 -5.78 -1.29
CA GLY A 324 -15.36 -4.59 -0.76
C GLY A 324 -14.58 -3.79 0.29
N ILE A 325 -13.39 -4.25 0.76
CA ILE A 325 -12.49 -3.39 1.56
C ILE A 325 -12.27 -2.07 0.82
N ILE A 326 -11.80 -2.18 -0.44
CA ILE A 326 -11.72 -1.07 -1.40
C ILE A 326 -12.76 -1.36 -2.49
N GLU A 327 -13.52 -0.33 -2.88
CA GLU A 327 -14.53 -0.41 -3.94
C GLU A 327 -13.87 -0.70 -5.32
N ARG A 328 -14.55 -1.49 -6.18
CA ARG A 328 -14.04 -1.98 -7.47
C ARG A 328 -13.65 -0.85 -8.42
N GLY A 329 -14.53 0.09 -8.70
CA GLY A 329 -14.25 1.26 -9.52
C GLY A 329 -13.11 2.09 -8.96
N GLU A 330 -13.05 2.26 -7.64
CA GLU A 330 -11.94 2.96 -6.97
C GLU A 330 -10.59 2.22 -7.12
N GLN A 331 -10.55 0.88 -6.99
CA GLN A 331 -9.37 0.07 -7.30
C GLN A 331 -8.94 0.19 -8.78
N LEU A 332 -9.90 0.13 -9.71
CA LEU A 332 -9.64 0.23 -11.15
C LEU A 332 -9.01 1.59 -11.51
N LYS A 333 -9.48 2.69 -10.91
CA LYS A 333 -8.89 4.03 -11.06
C LYS A 333 -7.47 4.09 -10.50
N TYR A 334 -7.24 3.56 -9.29
CA TYR A 334 -5.90 3.49 -8.69
C TYR A 334 -4.88 2.80 -9.60
N PHE A 335 -5.19 1.60 -10.11
CA PHE A 335 -4.27 0.86 -10.97
C PHE A 335 -4.10 1.46 -12.38
N GLU A 336 -5.12 2.16 -12.91
CA GLU A 336 -4.96 2.96 -14.15
C GLU A 336 -3.95 4.08 -13.96
N PHE A 337 -4.12 4.86 -12.88
CA PHE A 337 -3.31 6.04 -12.59
C PHE A 337 -1.87 5.66 -12.22
N LEU A 338 -1.69 4.69 -11.31
CA LEU A 338 -0.38 4.17 -10.90
C LEU A 338 0.45 3.73 -12.10
N GLY A 339 -0.15 2.86 -12.91
CA GLY A 339 0.54 2.28 -14.07
C GLY A 339 0.75 3.29 -15.20
N GLU A 340 0.04 4.42 -15.22
CA GLU A 340 0.35 5.55 -16.11
C GLU A 340 1.55 6.36 -15.62
N TYR A 341 1.49 6.77 -14.36
CA TYR A 341 2.49 7.66 -13.78
C TYR A 341 3.86 7.01 -13.73
N ALA A 342 3.91 5.72 -13.35
CA ALA A 342 5.12 4.90 -13.40
C ALA A 342 5.78 4.89 -14.78
N ARG A 343 5.00 4.76 -15.87
CA ARG A 343 5.55 4.79 -17.24
C ARG A 343 6.12 6.15 -17.60
N ARG A 344 5.42 7.24 -17.26
CA ARG A 344 5.94 8.61 -17.50
C ARG A 344 7.29 8.82 -16.81
N ARG A 345 7.46 8.24 -15.61
CA ARG A 345 8.69 8.31 -14.80
C ARG A 345 9.69 7.17 -15.09
N LYS A 346 9.42 6.30 -16.08
CA LYS A 346 10.26 5.14 -16.45
C LYS A 346 10.58 4.20 -15.27
N LEU A 347 9.67 4.12 -14.30
CA LEU A 347 9.75 3.23 -13.14
C LEU A 347 9.32 1.83 -13.58
N THR A 348 10.16 0.83 -13.32
CA THR A 348 9.80 -0.58 -13.56
C THR A 348 9.02 -1.09 -12.38
N THR A 349 7.85 -1.70 -12.59
CA THR A 349 6.88 -2.03 -11.55
C THR A 349 6.71 -3.55 -11.43
N MET A 350 6.79 -4.08 -10.21
CA MET A 350 6.60 -5.50 -9.93
C MET A 350 5.38 -5.71 -9.01
N LEU A 351 4.31 -6.32 -9.53
CA LEU A 351 3.04 -6.48 -8.79
C LEU A 351 3.23 -7.40 -7.58
N TRP A 352 2.76 -7.01 -6.39
CA TRP A 352 2.75 -7.93 -5.24
C TRP A 352 1.58 -8.92 -5.35
N ASP A 353 1.85 -10.22 -5.42
CA ASP A 353 0.83 -11.25 -5.54
C ASP A 353 1.12 -12.47 -4.63
N ALA A 354 0.71 -12.35 -3.37
CA ALA A 354 0.69 -13.41 -2.37
C ALA A 354 -0.24 -14.61 -2.69
N GLY A 355 -0.75 -14.74 -3.93
CA GLY A 355 -1.81 -15.67 -4.32
C GLY A 355 -3.20 -15.04 -4.37
N GLN A 356 -3.25 -13.71 -4.19
CA GLN A 356 -4.45 -12.89 -4.11
C GLN A 356 -4.96 -12.37 -5.46
N PHE A 357 -4.11 -12.27 -6.48
CA PHE A 357 -4.52 -11.93 -7.84
C PHE A 357 -4.63 -13.18 -8.72
N LEU A 358 -3.56 -13.99 -8.81
CA LEU A 358 -3.55 -15.24 -9.57
C LEU A 358 -3.90 -16.43 -8.66
N ASN A 359 -5.00 -17.14 -8.95
CA ASN A 359 -5.24 -18.44 -8.32
C ASN A 359 -4.24 -19.45 -8.88
N ARG A 360 -3.24 -19.82 -8.07
CA ARG A 360 -2.12 -20.68 -8.49
C ARG A 360 -2.52 -22.14 -8.73
N ASN A 361 -3.65 -22.60 -8.17
CA ASN A 361 -4.17 -23.96 -8.39
C ASN A 361 -4.91 -24.08 -9.74
N THR A 362 -5.65 -23.05 -10.15
CA THR A 362 -6.43 -23.06 -11.41
C THR A 362 -5.75 -22.32 -12.56
N LEU A 363 -4.67 -21.58 -12.27
CA LEU A 363 -4.00 -20.65 -13.17
C LEU A 363 -4.94 -19.62 -13.81
N GLN A 364 -5.98 -19.20 -13.08
CA GLN A 364 -6.90 -18.14 -13.48
C GLN A 364 -6.79 -16.91 -12.58
N TRP A 365 -6.94 -15.73 -13.18
CA TRP A 365 -7.06 -14.48 -12.42
C TRP A 365 -8.36 -14.50 -11.64
N ARG A 366 -8.28 -14.14 -10.36
CA ARG A 366 -9.43 -14.12 -9.44
C ARG A 366 -10.36 -12.96 -9.76
N ASP A 367 -9.79 -11.85 -10.21
CA ASP A 367 -10.51 -10.76 -10.88
C ASP A 367 -9.89 -10.48 -12.26
N PRO A 368 -10.45 -11.06 -13.34
CA PRO A 368 -9.95 -10.85 -14.70
C PRO A 368 -10.07 -9.40 -15.19
N GLU A 369 -11.02 -8.61 -14.69
CA GLU A 369 -11.25 -7.22 -15.11
C GLU A 369 -10.20 -6.31 -14.45
N LEU A 370 -9.97 -6.48 -13.15
CA LEU A 370 -8.90 -5.78 -12.43
C LEU A 370 -7.53 -6.11 -13.02
N PHE A 371 -7.24 -7.38 -13.30
CA PHE A 371 -6.00 -7.75 -13.98
C PHE A 371 -5.92 -7.16 -15.40
N ALA A 372 -7.03 -7.13 -16.16
CA ALA A 372 -7.04 -6.49 -17.47
C ALA A 372 -6.75 -4.99 -17.39
N GLN A 373 -7.24 -4.28 -16.36
CA GLN A 373 -6.91 -2.87 -16.12
C GLN A 373 -5.44 -2.69 -15.71
N ILE A 374 -4.90 -3.52 -14.81
CA ILE A 374 -3.47 -3.52 -14.47
C ILE A 374 -2.62 -3.74 -15.72
N LYS A 375 -2.98 -4.71 -16.57
CA LYS A 375 -2.29 -5.04 -17.83
C LYS A 375 -2.48 -4.00 -18.93
N SER A 376 -3.60 -3.28 -18.93
CA SER A 376 -3.92 -2.17 -19.84
C SER A 376 -3.27 -0.86 -19.42
N SER A 377 -2.82 -0.76 -18.17
CA SER A 377 -1.63 0.00 -17.84
C SER A 377 -0.39 -0.64 -18.54
N TRP A 378 0.84 -0.44 -18.07
CA TRP A 378 2.09 -0.92 -18.69
C TRP A 378 2.38 -0.40 -20.12
N THR A 379 1.37 0.07 -20.87
CA THR A 379 1.39 0.42 -22.30
C THR A 379 0.43 1.56 -22.65
N THR A 380 -0.80 1.62 -22.11
CA THR A 380 -1.80 2.65 -22.44
C THR A 380 -2.53 3.22 -21.21
N ARG A 381 -3.38 4.22 -21.44
CA ARG A 381 -4.43 4.66 -20.51
C ARG A 381 -5.76 3.98 -20.85
N SER A 382 -6.64 3.90 -19.86
CA SER A 382 -8.05 3.56 -20.02
C SER A 382 -8.88 4.77 -19.59
N GLY A 383 -9.98 5.06 -20.29
CA GLY A 383 -10.98 6.00 -19.78
C GLY A 383 -11.75 5.37 -18.62
N THR A 384 -12.13 6.18 -17.63
CA THR A 384 -12.92 5.76 -16.47
C THR A 384 -14.10 6.72 -16.26
N ALA A 385 -14.83 6.61 -15.15
CA ALA A 385 -15.83 7.59 -14.73
C ALA A 385 -15.75 7.87 -13.22
N SER A 386 -16.59 8.78 -12.73
CA SER A 386 -16.74 9.12 -11.30
C SER A 386 -17.20 7.94 -10.43
N SER A 387 -17.82 6.93 -11.04
CA SER A 387 -18.36 5.72 -10.40
C SER A 387 -18.47 4.61 -11.45
N ASP A 388 -18.36 3.34 -11.04
CA ASP A 388 -18.76 2.15 -11.80
C ASP A 388 -20.20 1.71 -11.44
N MET A 389 -20.93 2.51 -10.65
CA MET A 389 -22.29 2.25 -10.18
C MET A 389 -23.25 3.41 -10.48
N VAL A 390 -24.48 3.06 -10.87
CA VAL A 390 -25.64 3.96 -10.97
C VAL A 390 -26.79 3.38 -10.15
N PHE A 391 -27.14 4.05 -9.06
CA PHE A 391 -28.18 3.62 -8.12
C PHE A 391 -29.56 4.18 -8.48
N LEU A 392 -30.59 3.33 -8.42
CA LEU A 392 -31.99 3.63 -8.72
C LEU A 392 -32.89 3.22 -7.55
N THR A 393 -33.44 4.18 -6.81
CA THR A 393 -34.29 3.92 -5.63
C THR A 393 -35.57 3.19 -6.04
N LYS A 394 -35.78 1.94 -5.60
CA LYS A 394 -36.82 1.00 -6.07
C LYS A 394 -38.22 1.58 -5.96
N SER A 395 -38.48 2.29 -4.87
CA SER A 395 -39.75 2.93 -4.55
C SER A 395 -40.01 4.23 -5.35
N ALA A 396 -38.99 4.87 -5.91
CA ALA A 396 -39.09 6.14 -6.61
C ALA A 396 -39.28 5.99 -8.13
N ALA A 397 -39.82 7.03 -8.77
CA ALA A 397 -39.82 7.15 -10.23
C ALA A 397 -38.39 7.26 -10.76
N ILE A 398 -38.09 6.53 -11.85
CA ILE A 398 -36.76 6.54 -12.46
C ILE A 398 -36.55 7.86 -13.20
N THR A 399 -35.46 8.56 -12.85
CA THR A 399 -34.99 9.79 -13.48
C THR A 399 -33.67 9.54 -14.20
N SER A 400 -33.31 10.41 -15.15
CA SER A 400 -32.03 10.34 -15.85
C SER A 400 -30.86 10.51 -14.86
N GLN A 401 -29.86 9.64 -14.94
CA GLN A 401 -28.70 9.63 -14.05
C GLN A 401 -27.45 10.06 -14.80
N THR A 402 -26.53 10.75 -14.12
CA THR A 402 -25.32 11.31 -14.76
C THR A 402 -24.05 10.87 -14.04
N LEU A 403 -23.06 10.45 -14.82
CA LEU A 403 -21.69 10.18 -14.38
C LEU A 403 -20.72 11.16 -15.05
N THR A 404 -19.65 11.53 -14.35
CA THR A 404 -18.55 12.32 -14.95
C THR A 404 -17.57 11.36 -15.60
N LEU A 405 -17.34 11.48 -16.91
CA LEU A 405 -16.33 10.72 -17.64
C LEU A 405 -14.93 11.29 -17.36
N ASN A 406 -14.03 10.43 -16.90
CA ASN A 406 -12.61 10.71 -16.77
C ASN A 406 -11.91 10.13 -18.00
N THR A 407 -11.84 10.91 -19.07
CA THR A 407 -11.44 10.39 -20.39
C THR A 407 -9.97 9.97 -20.45
N ASN A 408 -9.11 10.43 -19.53
CA ASN A 408 -7.72 10.03 -19.43
C ASN A 408 -6.95 10.19 -20.76
N GLY A 409 -7.27 11.26 -21.51
CA GLY A 409 -6.71 11.54 -22.84
C GLY A 409 -7.11 10.54 -23.93
N THR A 410 -8.11 9.69 -23.68
CA THR A 410 -8.78 8.82 -24.66
C THR A 410 -10.11 9.45 -25.12
N ASP A 411 -10.72 8.90 -26.16
CA ASP A 411 -11.97 9.44 -26.73
C ASP A 411 -13.13 8.50 -26.46
N PHE A 412 -14.18 8.97 -25.80
CA PHE A 412 -15.37 8.17 -25.51
C PHE A 412 -16.15 7.82 -26.78
N GLN A 413 -16.26 6.52 -27.07
CA GLN A 413 -16.87 5.97 -28.28
C GLN A 413 -18.37 5.66 -28.11
N GLY A 414 -18.81 5.34 -26.89
CA GLY A 414 -20.22 5.06 -26.60
C GLY A 414 -20.43 4.04 -25.49
N LEU A 415 -21.70 3.69 -25.28
CA LEU A 415 -22.13 2.67 -24.33
C LEU A 415 -22.61 1.40 -25.03
N ARG A 416 -22.37 0.25 -24.39
CA ARG A 416 -22.85 -1.06 -24.85
C ARG A 416 -23.45 -1.85 -23.69
N HIS A 417 -24.53 -2.59 -23.97
CA HIS A 417 -25.15 -3.56 -23.06
C HIS A 417 -25.16 -4.94 -23.75
N GLY A 418 -24.37 -5.89 -23.24
CA GLY A 418 -24.22 -7.21 -23.89
C GLY A 418 -23.68 -7.11 -25.31
N SER A 419 -24.51 -7.38 -26.32
CA SER A 419 -24.19 -7.18 -27.75
C SER A 419 -24.76 -5.87 -28.33
N ARG A 420 -25.68 -5.19 -27.65
CA ARG A 420 -26.38 -3.99 -28.12
C ARG A 420 -25.56 -2.73 -27.84
N ASN A 421 -25.20 -2.00 -28.89
CA ASN A 421 -24.76 -0.61 -28.76
C ASN A 421 -25.96 0.28 -28.40
N LEU A 422 -25.79 1.17 -27.42
CA LEU A 422 -26.77 2.18 -27.09
C LEU A 422 -26.64 3.39 -28.03
N VAL A 423 -27.76 4.05 -28.31
CA VAL A 423 -27.85 5.14 -29.30
C VAL A 423 -27.76 6.51 -28.61
N ARG A 424 -26.73 7.30 -28.94
CA ARG A 424 -26.58 8.68 -28.44
C ARG A 424 -27.79 9.52 -28.88
N GLY A 425 -28.32 10.34 -27.96
CA GLY A 425 -29.51 11.17 -28.17
C GLY A 425 -30.84 10.48 -27.86
N ARG A 426 -30.88 9.13 -27.81
CA ARG A 426 -32.06 8.34 -27.39
C ARG A 426 -31.82 7.65 -26.04
N ASP A 427 -30.74 6.88 -25.96
CA ASP A 427 -30.45 6.03 -24.80
C ASP A 427 -29.58 6.77 -23.76
N TYR A 428 -28.66 7.60 -24.24
CA TYR A 428 -27.80 8.45 -23.41
C TYR A 428 -27.41 9.74 -24.15
N ALA A 429 -26.98 10.77 -23.40
CA ALA A 429 -26.38 11.99 -23.91
C ALA A 429 -24.98 12.17 -23.32
N VAL A 430 -24.14 12.96 -24.01
CA VAL A 430 -22.83 13.39 -23.49
C VAL A 430 -22.68 14.90 -23.71
N SER A 431 -22.38 15.64 -22.65
CA SER A 431 -22.11 17.09 -22.69
C SER A 431 -20.85 17.40 -21.90
N GLY A 432 -19.76 17.80 -22.58
CA GLY A 432 -18.43 17.83 -21.97
C GLY A 432 -18.03 16.43 -21.47
N SER A 433 -17.70 16.33 -20.18
CA SER A 433 -17.47 15.05 -19.48
C SER A 433 -18.75 14.40 -18.95
N GLN A 434 -19.91 15.07 -18.93
CA GLN A 434 -21.12 14.52 -18.33
C GLN A 434 -21.77 13.49 -19.26
N LEU A 435 -21.74 12.21 -18.86
CA LEU A 435 -22.49 11.12 -19.47
C LEU A 435 -23.83 10.97 -18.74
N THR A 436 -24.93 11.27 -19.42
CA THR A 436 -26.29 11.14 -18.86
C THR A 436 -27.02 9.96 -19.49
N LEU A 437 -27.35 8.95 -18.69
CA LEU A 437 -28.27 7.85 -19.06
C LEU A 437 -29.71 8.37 -18.98
N THR A 438 -30.53 8.12 -20.01
CA THR A 438 -31.92 8.62 -20.00
C THR A 438 -32.80 7.79 -19.06
N ALA A 439 -33.80 8.45 -18.45
CA ALA A 439 -34.80 7.79 -17.59
C ALA A 439 -35.45 6.57 -18.27
N ALA A 440 -35.74 6.66 -19.58
CA ALA A 440 -36.31 5.55 -20.36
C ALA A 440 -35.34 4.36 -20.46
N THR A 441 -34.07 4.60 -20.78
CA THR A 441 -33.05 3.53 -20.81
C THR A 441 -32.78 2.94 -19.43
N LEU A 442 -32.80 3.75 -18.37
CA LEU A 442 -32.68 3.24 -17.01
C LEU A 442 -33.91 2.41 -16.59
N GLY A 443 -35.11 2.74 -17.08
CA GLY A 443 -36.30 1.90 -16.95
C GLY A 443 -36.13 0.53 -17.60
N ASP A 444 -35.72 0.51 -18.88
CA ASP A 444 -35.44 -0.74 -19.61
C ASP A 444 -34.36 -1.59 -18.90
N LEU A 445 -33.30 -0.96 -18.40
CA LEU A 445 -32.17 -1.63 -17.74
C LEU A 445 -32.48 -2.11 -16.32
N ALA A 446 -33.37 -1.45 -15.59
CA ALA A 446 -33.79 -1.86 -14.25
C ALA A 446 -34.75 -3.06 -14.27
N GLY A 447 -35.48 -3.27 -15.36
CA GLY A 447 -36.43 -4.38 -15.52
C GLY A 447 -37.49 -4.41 -14.42
N GLU A 448 -37.65 -5.56 -13.76
CA GLU A 448 -38.57 -5.74 -12.61
C GLU A 448 -38.09 -5.04 -11.31
N ARG A 449 -36.93 -4.37 -11.35
CA ARG A 449 -36.36 -3.60 -10.23
C ARG A 449 -36.10 -4.48 -9.01
N THR A 450 -35.64 -5.71 -9.21
CA THR A 450 -35.13 -6.57 -8.12
C THR A 450 -33.93 -5.89 -7.47
N TYR A 451 -33.81 -5.95 -6.14
CA TYR A 451 -32.69 -5.32 -5.44
C TYR A 451 -31.34 -5.89 -5.91
N GLY A 452 -30.36 -5.01 -6.12
CA GLY A 452 -29.02 -5.34 -6.61
C GLY A 452 -28.81 -4.96 -8.07
N VAL A 453 -27.79 -5.52 -8.70
CA VAL A 453 -27.40 -5.24 -10.09
C VAL A 453 -28.47 -5.80 -11.05
N ASN A 454 -29.10 -4.92 -11.83
CA ASN A 454 -30.10 -5.31 -12.84
C ASN A 454 -29.49 -5.45 -14.24
N ALA A 455 -28.52 -4.59 -14.56
CA ALA A 455 -27.80 -4.62 -15.82
C ALA A 455 -26.38 -4.08 -15.64
N THR A 456 -25.48 -4.45 -16.56
CA THR A 456 -24.11 -3.94 -16.60
C THR A 456 -23.83 -3.37 -17.98
N LEU A 457 -23.41 -2.11 -18.03
CA LEU A 457 -22.99 -1.40 -19.23
C LEU A 457 -21.48 -1.37 -19.35
N GLU A 458 -20.99 -1.26 -20.58
CA GLU A 458 -19.60 -0.94 -20.90
C GLU A 458 -19.53 0.45 -21.51
N ALA A 459 -18.85 1.38 -20.86
CA ALA A 459 -18.37 2.62 -21.46
C ALA A 459 -17.08 2.34 -22.22
N ARG A 460 -17.10 2.54 -23.54
CA ARG A 460 -16.01 2.22 -24.45
C ARG A 460 -15.27 3.46 -24.89
N PHE A 461 -13.94 3.35 -24.98
CA PHE A 461 -13.02 4.44 -25.34
C PHE A 461 -12.15 4.04 -26.54
N SER A 462 -11.44 5.01 -27.14
CA SER A 462 -10.59 4.80 -28.32
C SER A 462 -9.43 3.83 -28.08
N ARG A 463 -9.03 3.62 -26.83
CA ARG A 463 -8.00 2.66 -26.39
C ARG A 463 -8.14 2.35 -24.89
N GLY A 464 -7.40 1.37 -24.42
CA GLY A 464 -7.51 0.82 -23.07
C GLY A 464 -8.64 -0.20 -22.94
N VAL A 465 -8.97 -0.60 -21.72
CA VAL A 465 -10.12 -1.46 -21.44
C VAL A 465 -11.42 -0.65 -21.34
N PRO A 466 -12.60 -1.26 -21.60
CA PRO A 466 -13.88 -0.63 -21.30
C PRO A 466 -14.05 -0.39 -19.80
N TRP A 467 -14.76 0.69 -19.45
CA TRP A 467 -15.18 0.96 -18.08
C TRP A 467 -16.55 0.35 -17.81
N ARG A 468 -16.67 -0.46 -16.76
CA ARG A 468 -17.92 -1.08 -16.33
C ARG A 468 -18.82 -0.06 -15.63
N ILE A 469 -20.14 -0.16 -15.86
CA ILE A 469 -21.16 0.59 -15.10
C ILE A 469 -22.31 -0.36 -14.75
N ASP A 470 -22.43 -0.74 -13.48
CA ASP A 470 -23.58 -1.47 -12.95
C ASP A 470 -24.77 -0.53 -12.72
N VAL A 471 -25.94 -0.90 -13.26
CA VAL A 471 -27.23 -0.27 -12.92
C VAL A 471 -27.84 -1.08 -11.78
N ILE A 472 -28.04 -0.42 -10.63
CA ILE A 472 -28.37 -1.07 -9.36
C ILE A 472 -29.71 -0.53 -8.86
N THR A 473 -30.71 -1.39 -8.69
CA THR A 473 -31.90 -1.01 -7.91
C THR A 473 -31.60 -1.18 -6.42
N TYR A 474 -31.91 -0.15 -5.62
CA TYR A 474 -31.72 -0.18 -4.17
C TYR A 474 -32.88 0.49 -3.41
N ASP A 475 -32.95 0.30 -2.08
CA ASP A 475 -33.56 1.24 -1.13
C ASP A 475 -32.62 1.32 0.09
N THR A 476 -32.84 2.24 1.04
CA THR A 476 -32.03 2.34 2.27
C THR A 476 -31.94 1.00 3.01
N PRO A 477 -30.71 0.52 3.35
CA PRO A 477 -30.51 -0.72 4.09
C PRO A 477 -31.19 -0.75 5.46
N VAL A 478 -31.80 -1.88 5.80
CA VAL A 478 -32.50 -2.09 7.07
C VAL A 478 -31.69 -3.04 7.95
N LEU A 479 -31.26 -2.53 9.10
CA LEU A 479 -30.59 -3.31 10.14
C LEU A 479 -31.62 -3.85 11.14
N SER A 480 -31.29 -4.91 11.85
CA SER A 480 -32.09 -5.47 12.95
C SER A 480 -31.31 -5.47 14.25
N ASN A 481 -32.02 -5.43 15.38
CA ASN A 481 -31.43 -5.61 16.71
C ASN A 481 -30.66 -6.93 16.79
N ALA A 482 -29.54 -6.94 17.52
CA ALA A 482 -28.69 -8.10 17.66
C ALA A 482 -28.05 -8.15 19.06
N SER A 483 -27.76 -9.35 19.54
CA SER A 483 -26.95 -9.57 20.74
C SER A 483 -25.76 -10.46 20.42
N GLY A 484 -24.66 -10.25 21.12
CA GLY A 484 -23.41 -10.94 20.90
C GLY A 484 -22.49 -10.79 22.11
N SER A 485 -21.19 -10.87 21.87
CA SER A 485 -20.19 -10.74 22.93
C SER A 485 -19.00 -9.92 22.46
N THR A 486 -18.04 -9.69 23.35
CA THR A 486 -16.75 -9.06 23.01
C THR A 486 -15.90 -9.87 22.02
N THR A 487 -16.29 -11.09 21.62
CA THR A 487 -15.65 -11.79 20.49
C THR A 487 -16.18 -11.33 19.12
N GLY A 488 -17.30 -10.60 19.09
CA GLY A 488 -17.89 -10.05 17.87
C GLY A 488 -19.42 -10.01 17.90
N LEU A 489 -20.00 -9.21 17.00
CA LEU A 489 -21.44 -9.07 16.79
C LEU A 489 -21.71 -9.13 15.28
N SER A 490 -22.63 -9.99 14.85
CA SER A 490 -23.17 -9.95 13.47
C SER A 490 -24.54 -9.28 13.52
N ILE A 491 -24.65 -8.11 12.89
CA ILE A 491 -25.89 -7.32 12.80
C ILE A 491 -26.64 -7.79 11.55
N PRO A 492 -27.83 -8.44 11.68
CA PRO A 492 -28.62 -8.83 10.53
C PRO A 492 -29.00 -7.59 9.72
N THR A 493 -28.72 -7.62 8.42
CA THR A 493 -28.78 -6.46 7.53
C THR A 493 -29.41 -6.83 6.20
N GLU A 494 -30.60 -6.30 5.93
CA GLU A 494 -31.14 -6.27 4.57
C GLU A 494 -30.45 -5.13 3.79
N PHE A 495 -29.39 -5.45 3.06
CA PHE A 495 -28.67 -4.45 2.24
C PHE A 495 -29.52 -3.85 1.10
N ARG A 496 -30.63 -4.48 0.73
CA ARG A 496 -31.60 -3.99 -0.27
C ARG A 496 -30.94 -3.45 -1.55
N GLY A 497 -29.91 -4.15 -2.03
CA GLY A 497 -29.18 -3.81 -3.26
C GLY A 497 -28.05 -2.80 -3.11
N ASP A 498 -27.96 -2.11 -1.98
CA ASP A 498 -26.87 -1.20 -1.66
C ASP A 498 -25.59 -1.95 -1.21
N ARG A 499 -24.49 -1.22 -1.07
CA ARG A 499 -23.17 -1.76 -0.68
C ARG A 499 -22.58 -0.89 0.44
N LEU A 500 -22.08 -1.50 1.52
CA LEU A 500 -21.43 -0.75 2.59
C LEU A 500 -20.13 -0.10 2.09
N ALA A 501 -19.92 1.18 2.43
CA ALA A 501 -18.72 1.93 2.10
C ALA A 501 -17.79 2.09 3.31
N THR A 502 -18.33 2.54 4.45
CA THR A 502 -17.57 2.73 5.70
C THR A 502 -18.50 2.83 6.91
N MET A 503 -17.91 2.90 8.12
CA MET A 503 -18.62 3.04 9.39
C MET A 503 -17.96 4.11 10.26
N GLU A 504 -18.74 5.08 10.75
CA GLU A 504 -18.35 5.93 11.87
C GLU A 504 -18.75 5.32 13.21
N ALA A 505 -17.98 5.60 14.27
CA ALA A 505 -18.32 5.25 15.65
C ALA A 505 -18.03 6.41 16.63
N ARG A 506 -19.01 6.80 17.45
CA ARG A 506 -18.90 7.86 18.47
C ARG A 506 -19.59 7.49 19.76
N TYR A 507 -19.04 7.91 20.90
CA TYR A 507 -19.74 7.91 22.18
C TYR A 507 -20.77 9.04 22.26
N ASP A 508 -21.70 8.95 23.21
CA ASP A 508 -22.69 10.00 23.49
C ASP A 508 -22.08 11.36 23.94
N ASP A 509 -20.82 11.36 24.40
CA ASP A 509 -20.05 12.58 24.69
C ASP A 509 -19.45 13.26 23.42
N GLY A 510 -19.68 12.66 22.24
CA GLY A 510 -19.16 13.12 20.94
C GLY A 510 -17.76 12.61 20.59
N SER A 511 -17.01 12.06 21.54
CA SER A 511 -15.67 11.50 21.29
C SER A 511 -15.75 10.27 20.39
N ASN A 512 -14.71 10.04 19.59
CA ASN A 512 -14.65 8.88 18.70
C ASN A 512 -14.57 7.58 19.53
N ALA A 513 -15.22 6.53 19.03
CA ALA A 513 -15.18 5.19 19.60
C ALA A 513 -14.52 4.21 18.61
N GLY A 514 -14.00 3.09 19.11
CA GLY A 514 -13.30 2.10 18.28
C GLY A 514 -11.77 2.24 18.31
N PRO A 515 -11.04 1.32 17.64
CA PRO A 515 -9.58 1.27 17.63
C PRO A 515 -8.93 2.53 17.05
N ALA A 516 -9.57 3.15 16.05
CA ALA A 516 -9.07 4.34 15.36
C ALA A 516 -9.46 5.64 16.08
N SER A 517 -9.16 5.77 17.38
CA SER A 517 -9.68 6.84 18.26
C SER A 517 -9.43 8.30 17.81
N TRP A 518 -8.51 8.54 16.88
CA TRP A 518 -8.24 9.85 16.28
C TRP A 518 -9.24 10.26 15.18
N THR A 519 -10.07 9.33 14.68
CA THR A 519 -11.08 9.56 13.64
C THR A 519 -12.41 8.86 14.00
N PRO A 520 -13.58 9.39 13.60
CA PRO A 520 -14.83 8.64 13.76
C PRO A 520 -14.89 7.44 12.80
N TYR A 521 -14.38 7.57 11.58
CA TYR A 521 -14.43 6.55 10.54
C TYR A 521 -13.43 5.43 10.84
N GLN A 522 -13.95 4.28 11.23
CA GLN A 522 -13.15 3.13 11.62
C GLN A 522 -12.55 2.41 10.40
N GLN A 523 -11.57 1.56 10.64
CA GLN A 523 -10.91 0.76 9.61
C GLN A 523 -11.71 -0.53 9.33
N TRP A 524 -11.87 -0.85 8.05
CA TRP A 524 -12.44 -2.12 7.61
C TRP A 524 -11.53 -3.29 8.05
N ASP A 525 -12.11 -4.47 8.33
CA ASP A 525 -11.51 -5.67 8.97
C ASP A 525 -10.99 -5.50 10.39
N THR A 526 -10.45 -4.34 10.76
CA THR A 526 -10.02 -4.05 12.13
C THR A 526 -11.23 -3.84 13.03
N ALA A 527 -12.20 -3.01 12.61
CA ALA A 527 -13.37 -2.69 13.43
C ALA A 527 -14.67 -3.33 12.93
N PHE A 528 -14.86 -3.41 11.61
CA PHE A 528 -16.08 -3.92 11.00
C PHE A 528 -15.82 -4.53 9.61
N SER A 529 -16.72 -5.37 9.12
CA SER A 529 -16.69 -5.88 7.75
C SER A 529 -18.08 -6.33 7.26
N ALA A 530 -18.26 -6.43 5.94
CA ALA A 530 -19.49 -6.88 5.29
C ALA A 530 -19.19 -7.78 4.08
N TYR A 531 -18.85 -9.05 4.33
CA TYR A 531 -18.54 -10.04 3.29
C TYR A 531 -19.70 -10.97 2.92
N THR A 532 -20.80 -10.94 3.68
CA THR A 532 -22.03 -11.68 3.37
C THR A 532 -23.15 -10.71 3.05
N SER A 533 -24.10 -11.13 2.21
CA SER A 533 -25.20 -10.28 1.74
C SER A 533 -26.35 -10.12 2.75
N ASP A 534 -26.13 -10.49 4.01
CA ASP A 534 -27.14 -10.62 5.07
C ASP A 534 -26.71 -10.04 6.43
N SER A 535 -25.45 -9.63 6.61
CA SER A 535 -24.97 -9.05 7.86
C SER A 535 -23.78 -8.09 7.73
N ILE A 536 -23.72 -7.15 8.67
CA ILE A 536 -22.52 -6.36 8.96
C ILE A 536 -21.93 -6.92 10.26
N LYS A 537 -20.62 -7.19 10.26
CA LYS A 537 -19.91 -7.72 11.43
C LYS A 537 -19.13 -6.62 12.13
N LEU A 538 -19.23 -6.57 13.45
CA LEU A 538 -18.34 -5.82 14.34
C LEU A 538 -17.37 -6.79 15.00
N THR A 539 -16.09 -6.44 15.04
CA THR A 539 -14.99 -7.34 15.42
C THR A 539 -14.77 -7.40 16.93
N SER A 540 -13.99 -8.38 17.38
CA SER A 540 -13.49 -8.43 18.75
C SER A 540 -12.61 -7.23 19.10
N GLU A 541 -11.77 -6.77 18.17
CA GLU A 541 -10.89 -5.62 18.37
C GLU A 541 -11.69 -4.32 18.55
N PHE A 542 -12.80 -4.15 17.79
CA PHE A 542 -13.74 -3.05 18.03
C PHE A 542 -14.22 -3.06 19.48
N PHE A 543 -14.78 -4.17 19.96
CA PHE A 543 -15.29 -4.26 21.34
C PHE A 543 -14.21 -4.19 22.42
N ALA A 544 -12.99 -4.66 22.16
CA ALA A 544 -11.87 -4.55 23.07
C ALA A 544 -11.46 -3.08 23.32
N SER A 545 -11.66 -2.20 22.33
CA SER A 545 -11.40 -0.76 22.45
C SER A 545 -12.51 0.04 23.14
N LEU A 546 -13.68 -0.56 23.42
CA LEU A 546 -14.83 0.18 23.95
C LEU A 546 -14.86 0.28 25.48
N LYS A 547 -15.15 1.51 25.95
CA LYS A 547 -15.58 1.81 27.33
C LYS A 547 -16.79 0.93 27.68
N ASP A 548 -16.80 0.37 28.89
CA ASP A 548 -17.95 -0.41 29.38
C ASP A 548 -19.16 0.48 29.70
N ASP A 549 -20.36 -0.09 29.62
CA ASP A 549 -21.66 0.52 29.91
C ASP A 549 -21.93 1.86 29.22
N SER A 550 -21.16 2.15 28.16
CA SER A 550 -21.21 3.37 27.38
C SER A 550 -21.83 3.09 26.02
N ARG A 551 -22.91 3.79 25.68
CA ARG A 551 -23.51 3.68 24.36
C ARG A 551 -22.59 4.29 23.30
N VAL A 552 -22.43 3.56 22.20
CA VAL A 552 -21.77 3.99 20.98
C VAL A 552 -22.81 4.12 19.88
N THR A 553 -22.87 5.28 19.25
CA THR A 553 -23.60 5.51 18.01
C THR A 553 -22.71 5.17 16.83
N LEU A 554 -23.17 4.22 16.00
CA LEU A 554 -22.59 3.90 14.71
C LEU A 554 -23.39 4.58 13.60
N THR A 555 -22.67 5.07 12.58
CA THR A 555 -23.28 5.50 11.32
C THR A 555 -22.68 4.67 10.20
N PHE A 556 -23.47 3.78 9.60
CA PHE A 556 -23.09 3.02 8.42
C PHE A 556 -23.36 3.87 7.18
N HIS A 557 -22.34 4.07 6.35
CA HIS A 557 -22.41 4.83 5.11
C HIS A 557 -22.37 3.88 3.91
N PHE A 558 -23.26 4.05 2.95
CA PHE A 558 -23.43 3.16 1.80
C PHE A 558 -23.13 3.85 0.47
N TRP A 559 -22.80 3.07 -0.56
CA TRP A 559 -22.34 3.57 -1.86
C TRP A 559 -23.41 4.33 -2.66
N SER A 560 -24.69 4.12 -2.38
CA SER A 560 -25.78 4.96 -2.90
C SER A 560 -25.79 6.40 -2.36
N GLY A 561 -25.06 6.66 -1.27
CA GLY A 561 -25.18 7.89 -0.47
C GLY A 561 -26.20 7.79 0.68
N ALA A 562 -26.88 6.66 0.84
CA ALA A 562 -27.68 6.38 2.04
C ALA A 562 -26.81 6.18 3.28
N SER A 563 -27.38 6.42 4.45
CA SER A 563 -26.78 6.09 5.74
C SER A 563 -27.82 5.53 6.72
N THR A 564 -27.37 4.63 7.60
CA THR A 564 -28.22 4.04 8.65
C THR A 564 -27.51 4.12 10.00
N THR A 565 -28.21 4.67 11.00
CA THR A 565 -27.74 4.78 12.38
C THR A 565 -28.05 3.50 13.16
N TYR A 566 -27.13 3.10 14.03
CA TYR A 566 -27.27 1.94 14.91
C TYR A 566 -26.61 2.23 16.26
N TYR A 567 -27.09 1.67 17.35
CA TYR A 567 -26.49 1.81 18.67
C TYR A 567 -25.88 0.49 19.12
N VAL A 568 -24.74 0.54 19.83
CA VAL A 568 -24.15 -0.61 20.50
C VAL A 568 -23.74 -0.23 21.91
N THR A 569 -23.98 -1.13 22.86
CA THR A 569 -23.47 -1.04 24.23
C THR A 569 -22.78 -2.35 24.58
N LYS A 570 -21.57 -2.24 25.14
CA LYS A 570 -20.80 -3.33 25.72
C LYS A 570 -20.93 -3.27 27.24
N SER A 571 -21.24 -4.40 27.87
CA SER A 571 -21.36 -4.55 29.33
C SER A 571 -20.64 -5.82 29.74
N GLY A 572 -19.43 -5.69 30.29
CA GLY A 572 -18.51 -6.80 30.55
C GLY A 572 -18.15 -7.53 29.25
N SER A 573 -18.52 -8.81 29.18
CA SER A 573 -18.36 -9.65 27.97
C SER A 573 -19.57 -9.62 27.03
N SER A 574 -20.72 -9.07 27.46
CA SER A 574 -21.96 -9.02 26.67
C SER A 574 -21.99 -7.79 25.77
N VAL A 575 -22.59 -7.92 24.60
CA VAL A 575 -22.82 -6.82 23.66
C VAL A 575 -24.28 -6.83 23.20
N THR A 576 -24.94 -5.68 23.29
CA THR A 576 -26.27 -5.44 22.73
C THR A 576 -26.20 -4.37 21.66
N GLY A 577 -26.75 -4.65 20.49
CA GLY A 577 -26.94 -3.71 19.40
C GLY A 577 -28.43 -3.48 19.10
N THR A 578 -28.80 -2.23 18.83
CA THR A 578 -30.18 -1.84 18.52
C THR A 578 -30.25 -0.86 17.36
N THR A 579 -31.31 -0.95 16.56
CA THR A 579 -31.64 0.07 15.56
C THR A 579 -31.91 1.42 16.22
N ALA A 580 -31.72 2.51 15.45
CA ALA A 580 -31.90 3.88 15.92
C ALA A 580 -33.37 4.30 16.13
#